data_AF-A0A087T817-F1
#
_entry.id   AF-A0A087T817-F1
#
_cell.length_a   1.000
_cell.length_b   1.000
_cell.length_c   1.000
_cell.angle_alpha   90.00
_cell.angle_beta   90.00
_cell.angle_gamma   90.00
#
_symmetry.space_group_name_H-M   'P 1'
#
loop_
_entity.id
_entity.type
_entity.pdbx_description
1 polymer ?
#
loop_
_entity_poly.entity_id
_entity_poly.type
_entity_poly.pdbx_seq_one_letter_code
_entity_poly.pdbx_strand_id
1 'polypeptide(L)' 'MKLRIKRYEKDWPCSVEFSGEHNHSLTSAAALTYRPISPDVLETIKELFRRGHTPSTAYITYCTTMMEKMGNEYYDVC' A
#
# COMPACT_ATOMS: atom_id res chain seq x y z
N MET A 1 -5.24 8.57 1.24
CA MET A 1 -5.41 9.50 2.36
C MET A 1 -5.10 10.91 1.88
N LYS A 2 -6.14 11.73 1.66
CA LYS A 2 -5.97 13.16 1.34
C LYS A 2 -6.12 13.95 2.63
N LEU A 3 -5.10 14.70 3.01
CA LEU A 3 -5.17 15.62 4.14
C LEU A 3 -5.72 16.95 3.62
N ARG A 4 -6.81 17.41 4.22
CA ARG A 4 -7.43 18.68 3.85
C ARG A 4 -7.38 19.59 5.07
N ILE A 5 -6.45 20.55 5.05
CA ILE A 5 -6.31 21.53 6.13
C ILE A 5 -7.42 22.57 5.93
N LYS A 6 -8.39 22.62 6.85
CA LYS A 6 -9.37 23.71 6.91
C LYS A 6 -8.84 24.86 7.75
N ARG A 7 -9.39 26.05 7.47
CA ARG A 7 -9.03 27.33 8.08
C ARG A 7 -9.19 27.27 9.61
N TYR A 8 -8.25 27.92 10.30
CA TYR A 8 -8.16 28.09 11.76
C TYR A 8 -9.54 28.31 12.41
N GLU A 9 -9.95 27.39 13.29
CA GLU A 9 -10.98 27.67 14.29
C GLU A 9 -10.33 28.35 15.49
N LYS A 10 -11.00 29.36 16.06
CA LYS A 10 -10.44 30.27 17.07
C LYS A 10 -9.86 29.54 18.31
N ASP A 11 -10.41 28.37 18.63
CA ASP A 11 -10.03 27.56 19.79
C ASP A 11 -9.18 26.33 19.42
N TRP A 12 -9.07 26.00 18.13
CA TRP A 12 -8.39 24.80 17.63
C TRP A 12 -7.48 25.17 16.45
N PRO A 13 -6.22 25.60 16.72
CA PRO A 13 -5.29 26.08 15.70
C PRO A 13 -4.87 24.99 14.69
N CYS A 14 -5.20 23.73 14.97
CA CYS A 14 -5.00 22.61 14.06
C CYS A 14 -6.20 21.65 14.18
N SER A 15 -6.99 21.56 13.12
CA SER A 15 -8.04 20.55 12.97
C SER A 15 -7.67 19.64 11.79
N VAL A 16 -7.57 18.33 12.04
CA VAL A 16 -7.26 17.32 11.04
C VAL A 16 -8.52 16.52 10.76
N GLU A 17 -9.06 16.66 9.55
CA GLU A 17 -10.22 15.91 9.10
C GLU A 17 -9.73 14.67 8.34
N PHE A 18 -10.06 13.47 8.83
CA PHE A 18 -9.82 12.22 8.14
C PHE A 18 -11.02 11.92 7.23
N SER A 19 -10.84 11.98 5.92
CA SER A 19 -11.79 11.38 4.98
C SER A 19 -11.34 9.96 4.65
N GLY A 20 -12.26 9.00 4.72
CA GLY A 20 -12.05 7.60 4.30
C GLY A 20 -11.91 7.43 2.78
N GLU A 21 -11.54 8.49 2.07
CA GLU A 21 -11.38 8.47 0.63
C GLU A 21 -10.03 7.84 0.27
N HIS A 22 -10.10 6.73 -0.46
CA HIS A 22 -8.94 6.13 -1.09
C HIS A 22 -8.33 7.14 -2.07
N ASN A 23 -7.00 7.16 -2.16
CA ASN A 23 -6.28 8.02 -3.11
C ASN A 23 -6.42 7.55 -4.57
N HIS A 24 -7.15 6.45 -4.80
CA HIS A 24 -7.44 5.84 -6.10
C HIS A 24 -8.83 5.19 -6.06
N SER A 25 -9.39 4.92 -7.25
CA SER A 25 -10.67 4.24 -7.36
C SER A 25 -10.55 2.75 -7.00
N LEU A 26 -11.33 2.32 -6.01
CA LEU A 26 -11.49 0.91 -5.66
C LEU A 26 -12.36 0.13 -6.67
N THR A 27 -13.11 0.84 -7.51
CA THR A 27 -13.95 0.25 -8.57
C THR A 27 -13.26 0.24 -9.93
N SER A 28 -11.93 0.35 -9.95
CA SER A 28 -11.16 0.22 -11.18
C SER A 28 -10.98 -1.24 -11.57
N ALA A 29 -10.90 -1.53 -12.87
CA ALA A 29 -10.60 -2.87 -13.37
C ALA A 29 -9.26 -3.41 -12.81
N ALA A 30 -8.31 -2.49 -12.53
CA ALA A 30 -7.04 -2.77 -11.88
C ALA A 30 -7.19 -3.27 -10.43
N ALA A 31 -8.20 -2.78 -9.69
CA ALA A 31 -8.50 -3.24 -8.34
C ALA A 31 -9.23 -4.61 -8.31
N LEU A 32 -9.86 -4.99 -9.43
CA LEU A 32 -10.57 -6.26 -9.59
C LEU A 32 -9.73 -7.35 -10.26
N THR A 33 -8.53 -7.03 -10.75
CA THR A 33 -7.68 -8.00 -11.44
C THR A 33 -7.08 -8.95 -10.42
N TYR A 34 -7.61 -10.18 -10.36
CA TYR A 34 -6.93 -11.28 -9.69
C TYR A 34 -5.62 -11.54 -10.42
N ARG A 35 -4.50 -11.31 -9.76
CA ARG A 35 -3.18 -11.64 -10.29
C ARG A 35 -2.73 -12.96 -9.69
N PRO A 36 -2.46 -13.99 -10.52
CA PRO A 36 -1.94 -15.24 -10.00
C PRO A 36 -0.58 -14.97 -9.34
N ILE A 37 -0.48 -15.32 -8.06
CA ILE A 37 0.75 -15.19 -7.28
C ILE A 37 1.56 -16.45 -7.54
N SER A 38 2.83 -16.31 -7.93
CA SER A 38 3.70 -17.47 -8.11
C SER A 38 3.99 -18.15 -6.75
N PRO A 39 4.28 -19.45 -6.73
CA PRO A 39 4.62 -20.17 -5.49
C PRO A 39 5.77 -19.52 -4.70
N ASP A 40 6.77 -18.98 -5.39
CA ASP A 40 7.93 -18.34 -4.77
C ASP A 40 7.58 -17.05 -4.02
N VAL A 41 6.69 -16.24 -4.60
CA VAL A 41 6.18 -15.02 -3.96
C VAL A 41 5.37 -15.37 -2.73
N LEU A 42 4.52 -16.41 -2.83
CA LEU A 42 3.73 -16.87 -1.70
C LEU A 42 4.61 -17.35 -0.55
N GLU A 43 5.69 -18.10 -0.82
CA GLU A 43 6.60 -18.56 0.22
C GLU A 43 7.38 -17.41 0.85
N THR A 44 7.79 -16.41 0.06
CA THR A 44 8.45 -15.20 0.57
C THR A 44 7.54 -14.41 1.52
N ILE A 45 6.27 -14.23 1.16
CA ILE A 45 5.27 -13.56 2.02
C ILE A 45 5.03 -14.36 3.31
N LYS A 46 4.92 -15.70 3.21
CA LYS A 46 4.77 -16.57 4.39
C LYS A 46 5.97 -16.45 5.32
N GLU A 47 7.18 -16.39 4.80
CA GLU A 47 8.38 -16.23 5.61
C GLU A 47 8.41 -14.89 6.35
N LEU A 48 8.03 -13.80 5.68
CA LEU A 48 7.88 -12.50 6.34
C LEU A 48 6.82 -12.55 7.45
N PHE A 49 5.71 -13.27 7.21
CA PHE A 49 4.70 -13.49 8.24
C PHE A 49 5.23 -14.28 9.44
N ARG A 50 5.99 -15.36 9.21
CA ARG A 50 6.66 -16.14 10.28
C ARG A 50 7.62 -15.27 11.11
N ARG A 51 8.21 -14.25 10.49
CA ARG A 51 9.09 -13.26 11.14
C ARG A 51 8.35 -12.17 11.91
N GLY A 52 7.02 -12.24 12.00
CA GLY A 52 6.20 -11.31 12.78
C GLY A 52 5.62 -10.13 11.99
N HIS A 53 5.73 -10.13 10.66
CA HIS A 53 5.02 -9.15 9.85
C HIS A 53 3.52 -9.45 9.82
N THR A 54 2.71 -8.39 9.85
CA THR A 54 1.29 -8.48 9.47
C THR A 54 1.17 -8.75 7.97
N PRO A 55 0.03 -9.23 7.46
CA PRO A 55 -0.15 -9.44 6.01
C PRO A 55 0.14 -8.18 5.19
N SER A 56 -0.28 -7.01 5.67
CA SER A 56 -0.02 -5.73 5.02
C SER A 56 1.45 -5.35 5.03
N THR A 57 2.13 -5.48 6.17
CA THR A 57 3.56 -5.13 6.25
C THR A 57 4.44 -6.13 5.51
N ALA A 58 4.07 -7.42 5.46
CA ALA A 58 4.76 -8.44 4.67
C ALA A 58 4.68 -8.10 3.16
N TYR A 59 3.49 -7.74 2.68
CA TYR A 59 3.30 -7.32 1.29
C TYR A 59 4.12 -6.08 0.94
N ILE A 60 4.07 -5.04 1.78
CA ILE A 60 4.84 -3.80 1.58
C ILE A 60 6.35 -4.11 1.55
N THR A 61 6.85 -4.87 2.52
CA THR A 61 8.27 -5.27 2.56
C THR A 61 8.68 -6.02 1.30
N TYR A 62 7.88 -6.98 0.85
CA TYR A 62 8.14 -7.71 -0.39
C TYR A 62 8.22 -6.78 -1.61
N CYS A 63 7.24 -5.88 -1.78
CA CYS A 63 7.24 -4.89 -2.86
C CYS A 63 8.48 -4.00 -2.83
N THR A 64 8.86 -3.49 -1.65
CA THR A 64 10.07 -2.67 -1.50
C THR A 64 11.33 -3.44 -1.91
N THR A 65 11.48 -4.69 -1.47
CA THR A 65 12.62 -5.52 -1.87
C THR A 65 12.65 -5.78 -3.38
N MET A 66 11.50 -5.95 -4.02
CA MET A 66 11.43 -6.13 -5.48
C MET A 66 11.76 -4.85 -6.23
N MET A 67 11.32 -3.69 -5.73
CA MET A 67 11.71 -2.38 -6.27
C MET A 67 13.22 -2.15 -6.18
N GLU A 68 13.85 -2.54 -5.07
CA GLU A 68 15.31 -2.45 -4.92
C GLU A 68 16.06 -3.36 -5.91
N LYS A 69 15.53 -4.58 -6.16
CA LYS A 69 16.15 -5.56 -7.05
C LYS A 69 16.01 -5.21 -8.53
N MET A 70 14.83 -4.73 -8.94
CA MET A 70 14.48 -4.52 -10.35
C MET A 70 14.63 -3.05 -10.79
N GLY A 71 14.72 -2.12 -9.84
CA GLY A 71 14.79 -0.69 -10.12
C GLY A 71 13.56 -0.22 -10.91
N ASN A 72 13.79 0.43 -12.05
CA ASN A 72 12.71 0.96 -12.89
C ASN A 72 11.84 -0.13 -13.54
N GLU A 73 12.39 -1.33 -13.79
CA GLU A 73 11.67 -2.43 -14.43
C GLU A 73 10.52 -2.98 -13.56
N TYR A 74 10.53 -2.66 -12.25
CA TYR A 74 9.48 -3.08 -11.33
C TYR A 74 8.06 -2.64 -11.78
N TYR A 75 7.94 -1.42 -12.31
CA TYR A 75 6.65 -0.84 -12.71
C TYR A 75 6.08 -1.41 -14.01
N ASP A 76 6.89 -2.15 -14.77
CA ASP A 76 6.43 -2.82 -16.00
C ASP A 76 5.87 -4.22 -15.71
N VAL A 77 6.17 -4.78 -14.53
CA VAL A 77 5.79 -6.15 -14.13
C VAL A 77 4.68 -6.16 -13.06
N CYS A 78 4.54 -5.07 -12.28
CA CYS A 78 3.50 -4.84 -11.27
C CYS A 78 2.54 -3.74 -11.72
#